data_AF-A0A7S2LJZ8-F1
#
_entry.id   AF-A0A7S2LJZ8-F1
#
_cell.length_a   1.000
_cell.length_b   1.000
_cell.length_c   1.000
_cell.angle_alpha   90.00
_cell.angle_beta   90.00
_cell.angle_gamma   90.00
#
_symmetry.space_group_name_H-M   'P 1'
#
loop_
_entity.id
_entity.type
_entity.pdbx_description
1 polymer ?
#
loop_
_entity_poly.entity_id
_entity_poly.type
_entity_poly.pdbx_seq_one_letter_code
_entity_poly.pdbx_strand_id
1 'polypeptide(L)'
;GRMSMEDLSTQESTFPEPINVEYRGVRLWQVPPNGQGIAGLIALQGLSALEKSGKISKISDEHSFRGSESLHSMIEMMRLGFSDARKYVADERYMDVSNEWLLDEERVGNRATKLYNPDKAIIHGMPLPTSGTVSFQVVDKDQNALSFVNSNFMGFGSGIIPSGCGFSLQNRGFGFSLDPKHPNVLAPGKRPYHTIIPGMLTHADESNDLYATISNMGGFMQPQGHMQLTVALVGCGMDPQRAVDHPRFCIADGTQAGTVLIEDGFDDEVLQQIKDKGHNMQGGVFGFSRSVFGKAQIIKVDRETEVLWAGSDGRSDGCAMGY
;
A
#
# COMPACT_ATOMS: atom_id res chain seq x y z
N GLY A 1 -13.56 -15.15 26.36
CA GLY A 1 -13.58 -14.26 25.18
C GLY A 1 -15.02 -14.05 24.73
N ARG A 2 -15.26 -13.29 23.66
CA ARG A 2 -16.59 -13.10 23.06
C ARG A 2 -16.85 -13.98 21.82
N MET A 3 -15.81 -14.68 21.33
CA MET A 3 -15.91 -15.67 20.25
C MET A 3 -16.63 -16.92 20.75
N SER A 4 -17.59 -17.40 19.96
CA SER A 4 -18.37 -18.61 20.19
C SER A 4 -18.09 -19.66 19.08
N MET A 5 -18.55 -20.89 19.29
CA MET A 5 -18.49 -21.92 18.24
C MET A 5 -19.42 -21.61 17.06
N GLU A 6 -20.50 -20.88 17.30
CA GLU A 6 -21.42 -20.43 16.25
C GLU A 6 -20.72 -19.44 15.30
N ASP A 7 -19.95 -18.49 15.84
CA ASP A 7 -19.13 -17.56 15.04
C ASP A 7 -18.14 -18.30 14.12
N LEU A 8 -17.55 -19.39 14.62
CA LEU A 8 -16.61 -20.21 13.83
C LEU A 8 -17.34 -21.04 12.76
N SER A 9 -18.50 -21.60 13.09
CA SER A 9 -19.26 -22.47 12.18
C SER A 9 -19.93 -21.74 11.02
N THR A 10 -20.15 -20.43 11.17
CA THR A 10 -20.84 -19.58 10.19
C THR A 10 -19.88 -18.71 9.38
N GLN A 11 -18.57 -18.82 9.62
CA GLN A 11 -17.58 -18.05 8.88
C GLN A 11 -17.38 -18.62 7.48
N GLU A 12 -17.48 -17.75 6.48
CA GLU A 12 -17.23 -18.08 5.08
C GLU A 12 -16.21 -17.13 4.46
N SER A 13 -15.42 -17.64 3.51
CA SER A 13 -14.52 -16.84 2.67
C SER A 13 -15.29 -16.23 1.51
N THR A 14 -15.07 -14.94 1.26
CA THR A 14 -15.69 -14.21 0.14
C THR A 14 -14.73 -14.06 -1.03
N PHE A 15 -15.26 -14.01 -2.25
CA PHE A 15 -14.51 -13.71 -3.47
C PHE A 15 -15.02 -12.39 -4.05
N PRO A 16 -14.58 -11.23 -3.51
CA PRO A 16 -15.07 -9.94 -3.95
C PRO A 16 -14.43 -9.54 -5.29
N GLU A 17 -15.16 -8.72 -6.07
CA GLU A 17 -14.61 -8.11 -7.28
C GLU A 17 -13.47 -7.14 -6.92
N PRO A 18 -12.28 -7.27 -7.52
CA PRO A 18 -11.15 -6.41 -7.21
C PRO A 18 -11.37 -5.00 -7.75
N ILE A 19 -10.83 -4.01 -7.05
CA ILE A 19 -10.83 -2.60 -7.45
C ILE A 19 -9.46 -2.21 -8.03
N ASN A 20 -9.44 -1.25 -8.94
CA ASN A 20 -8.19 -0.82 -9.57
C ASN A 20 -8.17 0.66 -9.95
N VAL A 21 -6.97 1.15 -10.24
CA VAL A 21 -6.75 2.41 -10.97
C VAL A 21 -5.68 2.20 -12.02
N GLU A 22 -5.78 2.93 -13.12
CA GLU A 22 -4.77 2.92 -14.17
C GLU A 22 -3.67 3.94 -13.89
N TYR A 23 -2.40 3.53 -14.04
CA TYR A 23 -1.24 4.38 -14.06
C TYR A 23 -0.40 4.04 -15.29
N ARG A 24 -0.36 4.97 -16.26
CA ARG A 24 0.46 4.87 -17.48
C ARG A 24 0.29 3.55 -18.24
N GLY A 25 -0.95 3.13 -18.51
CA GLY A 25 -1.24 1.92 -19.27
C GLY A 25 -1.10 0.61 -18.49
N VAL A 26 -0.93 0.67 -17.16
CA VAL A 26 -0.95 -0.49 -16.25
C VAL A 26 -1.97 -0.26 -15.14
N ARG A 27 -2.79 -1.27 -14.83
CA ARG A 27 -3.76 -1.22 -13.74
C ARG A 27 -3.15 -1.78 -12.47
N LEU A 28 -3.19 -1.03 -11.37
CA LEU A 28 -2.94 -1.55 -10.04
C LEU A 28 -4.24 -2.06 -9.43
N TRP A 29 -4.32 -3.36 -9.20
CA TRP A 29 -5.46 -4.04 -8.58
C TRP A 29 -5.24 -4.26 -7.09
N GLN A 30 -6.33 -4.15 -6.34
CA GLN A 30 -6.40 -4.32 -4.90
C GLN A 30 -7.71 -5.03 -4.51
N VAL A 31 -7.70 -5.66 -3.33
CA VAL A 31 -8.93 -6.14 -2.69
C VAL A 31 -9.75 -4.92 -2.27
N PRO A 32 -11.09 -4.93 -2.46
CA PRO A 32 -11.95 -3.85 -2.02
C PRO A 32 -11.96 -3.70 -0.47
N PRO A 33 -12.60 -2.64 0.05
CA PRO A 33 -12.88 -2.52 1.48
C PRO A 33 -13.44 -3.83 2.08
N ASN A 34 -13.12 -4.18 3.30
CA ASN A 34 -12.53 -3.40 4.39
C ASN A 34 -11.00 -3.23 4.35
N GLY A 35 -10.32 -3.61 3.27
CA GLY A 35 -8.88 -3.43 3.08
C GLY A 35 -8.45 -1.97 2.84
N GLN A 36 -7.19 -1.68 3.18
CA GLN A 36 -6.58 -0.35 2.99
C GLN A 36 -5.99 -0.09 1.59
N GLY A 37 -6.15 -1.02 0.64
CA GLY A 37 -5.50 -0.94 -0.68
C GLY A 37 -5.94 0.30 -1.46
N ILE A 38 -7.19 0.70 -1.22
CA ILE A 38 -7.79 1.91 -1.77
C ILE A 38 -7.02 3.19 -1.44
N ALA A 39 -6.30 3.26 -0.31
CA ALA A 39 -5.46 4.40 0.02
C ALA A 39 -4.32 4.58 -0.99
N GLY A 40 -3.71 3.46 -1.40
CA GLY A 40 -2.65 3.45 -2.41
C GLY A 40 -3.20 3.74 -3.82
N LEU A 41 -4.40 3.24 -4.12
CA LEU A 41 -5.09 3.54 -5.38
C LEU A 41 -5.42 5.04 -5.53
N ILE A 42 -6.01 5.65 -4.49
CA ILE A 42 -6.31 7.10 -4.48
C ILE A 42 -5.02 7.91 -4.64
N ALA A 43 -3.95 7.51 -3.95
CA ALA A 43 -2.66 8.20 -4.05
C ALA A 43 -2.06 8.10 -5.46
N LEU A 44 -2.06 6.91 -6.06
CA LEU A 44 -1.55 6.68 -7.41
C LEU A 44 -2.36 7.44 -8.47
N GLN A 45 -3.68 7.45 -8.36
CA GLN A 45 -4.57 8.20 -9.25
C GLN A 45 -4.38 9.72 -9.08
N GLY A 46 -4.24 10.20 -7.84
CA GLY A 46 -3.94 11.60 -7.57
C GLY A 46 -2.59 12.02 -8.15
N LEU A 47 -1.56 11.20 -8.01
CA LEU A 47 -0.26 11.42 -8.62
C LEU A 47 -0.35 11.47 -10.15
N SER A 48 -1.07 10.53 -10.76
CA SER A 48 -1.34 10.53 -12.20
C SER A 48 -2.02 11.82 -12.65
N ALA A 49 -3.00 12.32 -11.89
CA ALA A 49 -3.69 13.56 -12.20
C ALA A 49 -2.76 14.78 -12.13
N LEU A 50 -1.82 14.83 -11.17
CA LEU A 50 -0.82 15.89 -11.09
C LEU A 50 0.12 15.89 -12.31
N GLU A 51 0.56 14.71 -12.76
CA GLU A 51 1.36 14.56 -13.98
C GLU A 51 0.57 15.00 -15.22
N LYS A 52 -0.69 14.54 -15.37
CA LYS A 52 -1.57 14.90 -16.49
C LYS A 52 -1.87 16.40 -16.53
N SER A 53 -2.01 17.05 -15.37
CA SER A 53 -2.26 18.50 -15.30
C SER A 53 -0.99 19.35 -15.49
N GLY A 54 0.20 18.75 -15.59
CA GLY A 54 1.47 19.46 -15.64
C GLY A 54 1.83 20.20 -14.36
N LYS A 55 1.23 19.81 -13.21
CA LYS A 55 1.58 20.40 -11.90
C LYS A 55 2.91 19.87 -11.36
N ILE A 56 3.33 18.70 -11.87
CA ILE A 56 4.60 18.07 -11.59
C ILE A 56 5.14 17.46 -12.90
N SER A 57 6.44 17.26 -12.95
CA SER A 57 7.07 16.51 -14.04
C SER A 57 6.70 15.03 -13.94
N LYS A 58 6.78 14.32 -15.08
CA LYS A 58 6.65 12.87 -15.09
C LYS A 58 7.81 12.25 -14.33
N ILE A 59 7.51 11.35 -13.41
CA ILE A 59 8.52 10.49 -12.76
C ILE A 59 8.89 9.38 -13.76
N SER A 60 10.02 9.50 -14.46
CA SER A 60 10.34 8.65 -15.63
C SER A 60 11.63 7.86 -15.53
N ASP A 61 12.42 8.08 -14.49
CA ASP A 61 13.71 7.44 -14.28
C ASP A 61 14.08 7.46 -12.79
N GLU A 62 15.19 6.83 -12.42
CA GLU A 62 15.62 6.76 -11.02
C GLU A 62 15.97 8.14 -10.42
N HIS A 63 16.46 9.06 -11.26
CA HIS A 63 16.87 10.38 -10.80
C HIS A 63 15.65 11.22 -10.42
N SER A 64 14.65 11.28 -11.30
CA SER A 64 13.37 11.93 -11.05
C SER A 64 12.63 11.27 -9.89
N PHE A 65 12.66 9.93 -9.74
CA PHE A 65 12.04 9.24 -8.60
C PHE A 65 12.60 9.69 -7.25
N ARG A 66 13.92 9.89 -7.16
CA ARG A 66 14.61 10.36 -5.95
C ARG A 66 14.58 11.88 -5.79
N GLY A 67 14.06 12.61 -6.77
CA GLY A 67 13.96 14.07 -6.75
C GLY A 67 12.95 14.58 -5.72
N SER A 68 13.15 15.82 -5.27
CA SER A 68 12.30 16.45 -4.25
C SER A 68 10.87 16.67 -4.73
N GLU A 69 10.64 17.00 -6.01
CA GLU A 69 9.29 17.13 -6.57
C GLU A 69 8.51 15.82 -6.46
N SER A 70 9.10 14.71 -6.90
CA SER A 70 8.51 13.37 -6.85
C SER A 70 8.25 12.92 -5.43
N LEU A 71 9.23 13.05 -4.54
CA LEU A 71 9.10 12.64 -3.15
C LEU A 71 8.01 13.46 -2.43
N HIS A 72 8.00 14.78 -2.60
CA HIS A 72 6.97 15.65 -2.05
C HIS A 72 5.57 15.27 -2.56
N SER A 73 5.43 15.05 -3.86
CA SER A 73 4.17 14.68 -4.51
C SER A 73 3.64 13.34 -4.03
N MET A 74 4.50 12.32 -4.00
CA MET A 74 4.15 10.99 -3.52
C MET A 74 3.71 11.00 -2.05
N ILE A 75 4.40 11.77 -1.19
CA ILE A 75 4.02 11.91 0.22
C ILE A 75 2.64 12.58 0.33
N GLU A 76 2.42 13.73 -0.31
CA GLU A 76 1.13 14.46 -0.23
C GLU A 76 -0.03 13.61 -0.78
N MET A 77 0.20 12.85 -1.85
CA MET A 77 -0.83 11.96 -2.41
C MET A 77 -1.11 10.76 -1.51
N MET A 78 -0.10 10.19 -0.84
CA MET A 78 -0.36 9.17 0.18
C MET A 78 -1.14 9.74 1.37
N ARG A 79 -0.86 10.99 1.79
CA ARG A 79 -1.67 11.66 2.80
C ARG A 79 -3.11 11.86 2.33
N LEU A 80 -3.34 12.17 1.06
CA LEU A 80 -4.69 12.26 0.49
C LEU A 80 -5.42 10.91 0.58
N GLY A 81 -4.76 9.84 0.13
CA GLY A 81 -5.29 8.47 0.19
C GLY A 81 -5.60 8.00 1.61
N PHE A 82 -4.69 8.24 2.56
CA PHE A 82 -4.92 7.89 3.97
C PHE A 82 -6.05 8.71 4.60
N SER A 83 -6.21 9.98 4.23
CA SER A 83 -7.30 10.82 4.72
C SER A 83 -8.66 10.23 4.33
N ASP A 84 -8.82 9.83 3.07
CA ASP A 84 -10.06 9.22 2.59
C ASP A 84 -10.25 7.82 3.17
N ALA A 85 -9.21 6.98 3.19
CA ALA A 85 -9.32 5.64 3.74
C ALA A 85 -9.72 5.67 5.22
N ARG A 86 -9.11 6.55 6.01
CA ARG A 86 -9.44 6.71 7.43
C ARG A 86 -10.89 7.16 7.63
N LYS A 87 -11.42 8.01 6.75
CA LYS A 87 -12.77 8.55 6.90
C LYS A 87 -13.85 7.55 6.46
N TYR A 88 -13.61 6.79 5.41
CA TYR A 88 -14.66 6.08 4.69
C TYR A 88 -14.54 4.55 4.72
N VAL A 89 -13.33 4.00 4.82
CA VAL A 89 -13.14 2.53 4.68
C VAL A 89 -13.60 1.81 5.94
N ALA A 90 -14.49 0.84 5.72
CA ALA A 90 -14.99 -0.09 6.71
C ALA A 90 -15.40 -1.38 6.00
N ASP A 91 -16.08 -2.28 6.70
CA ASP A 91 -16.86 -3.34 6.03
C ASP A 91 -17.86 -2.71 5.06
N GLU A 92 -17.84 -3.10 3.79
CA GLU A 92 -18.66 -2.52 2.71
C GLU A 92 -20.15 -2.47 3.05
N ARG A 93 -20.64 -3.47 3.81
CA ARG A 93 -22.03 -3.54 4.28
C ARG A 93 -22.44 -2.36 5.18
N TYR A 94 -21.46 -1.60 5.68
CA TYR A 94 -21.62 -0.49 6.62
C TYR A 94 -20.95 0.81 6.15
N MET A 95 -20.49 0.86 4.89
CA MET A 95 -19.93 2.08 4.32
C MET A 95 -21.02 3.01 3.78
N ASP A 96 -20.85 4.31 3.97
CA ASP A 96 -21.78 5.34 3.46
C ASP A 96 -21.49 5.77 2.01
N VAL A 97 -20.39 5.30 1.44
CA VAL A 97 -19.94 5.63 0.08
C VAL A 97 -19.52 4.36 -0.64
N SER A 98 -19.65 4.35 -1.97
CA SER A 98 -19.25 3.22 -2.80
C SER A 98 -17.77 3.28 -3.19
N ASN A 99 -17.22 2.16 -3.66
CA ASN A 99 -15.86 2.09 -4.15
C ASN A 99 -15.67 2.94 -5.41
N GLU A 100 -16.69 2.98 -6.29
CA GLU A 100 -16.71 3.81 -7.50
C GLU A 100 -16.62 5.29 -7.13
N TRP A 101 -17.34 5.73 -6.09
CA TRP A 101 -17.22 7.12 -5.63
C TRP A 101 -15.84 7.42 -5.02
N LEU A 102 -15.26 6.48 -4.27
CA LEU A 102 -13.93 6.67 -3.66
C LEU A 102 -12.83 6.76 -4.73
N LEU A 103 -12.97 6.01 -5.81
CA LEU A 103 -12.00 5.91 -6.90
C LEU A 103 -12.38 6.70 -8.16
N ASP A 104 -13.43 7.51 -8.11
CA ASP A 104 -13.82 8.37 -9.23
C ASP A 104 -12.65 9.29 -9.67
N GLU A 105 -12.27 9.19 -10.95
CA GLU A 105 -11.08 9.86 -11.50
C GLU A 105 -11.18 11.39 -11.37
N GLU A 106 -12.35 11.95 -11.69
CA GLU A 106 -12.59 13.38 -11.61
C GLU A 106 -12.52 13.88 -10.16
N ARG A 107 -13.19 13.19 -9.23
CA ARG A 107 -13.17 13.52 -7.80
C ARG A 107 -11.74 13.50 -7.25
N VAL A 108 -11.00 12.41 -7.46
CA VAL A 108 -9.64 12.28 -6.93
C VAL A 108 -8.71 13.29 -7.59
N GLY A 109 -8.78 13.45 -8.91
CA GLY A 109 -7.96 14.40 -9.67
C GLY A 109 -8.23 15.85 -9.26
N ASN A 110 -9.49 16.25 -9.11
CA ASN A 110 -9.86 17.58 -8.62
C ASN A 110 -9.36 17.83 -7.20
N ARG A 111 -9.45 16.82 -6.31
CA ARG A 111 -8.91 16.94 -4.96
C ARG A 111 -7.39 17.04 -4.94
N ALA A 112 -6.70 16.18 -5.69
CA ALA A 112 -5.25 16.19 -5.81
C ALA A 112 -4.76 17.54 -6.32
N THR A 113 -5.27 18.01 -7.46
CA THR A 113 -4.84 19.28 -8.07
C THR A 113 -5.19 20.51 -7.22
N LYS A 114 -6.34 20.53 -6.55
CA LYS A 114 -6.76 21.65 -5.69
C LYS A 114 -5.98 21.72 -4.37
N LEU A 115 -5.67 20.57 -3.77
CA LEU A 115 -5.00 20.49 -2.48
C LEU A 115 -3.48 20.43 -2.59
N TYR A 116 -2.93 20.07 -3.76
CA TYR A 116 -1.48 20.02 -3.93
C TYR A 116 -0.87 21.42 -4.02
N ASN A 117 0.14 21.66 -3.19
CA ASN A 117 0.97 22.86 -3.24
C ASN A 117 2.44 22.42 -3.40
N PRO A 118 3.10 22.75 -4.51
CA PRO A 118 4.47 22.29 -4.77
C PRO A 118 5.50 22.76 -3.76
N ASP A 119 5.22 23.83 -3.01
CA ASP A 119 6.15 24.47 -2.08
C ASP A 119 5.81 24.20 -0.61
N LYS A 120 4.69 23.54 -0.31
CA LYS A 120 4.24 23.37 1.07
C LYS A 120 3.42 22.10 1.29
N ALA A 121 3.80 21.33 2.31
CA ALA A 121 3.01 20.22 2.84
C ALA A 121 1.74 20.77 3.50
N ILE A 122 0.57 20.43 2.96
CA ILE A 122 -0.73 20.94 3.44
C ILE A 122 -1.79 19.85 3.60
N ILE A 123 -1.57 18.65 3.07
CA ILE A 123 -2.47 17.53 3.26
C ILE A 123 -2.10 16.83 4.58
N HIS A 124 -3.08 16.48 5.42
CA HIS A 124 -2.84 15.99 6.80
C HIS A 124 -3.35 14.56 7.06
N GLY A 125 -3.50 13.72 6.05
CA GLY A 125 -3.85 12.32 6.27
C GLY A 125 -2.69 11.51 6.87
N MET A 126 -3.05 10.54 7.70
CA MET A 126 -2.10 9.66 8.41
C MET A 126 -2.69 8.25 8.55
N PRO A 127 -1.84 7.22 8.52
CA PRO A 127 -2.28 5.85 8.78
C PRO A 127 -2.69 5.60 10.25
N LEU A 128 -3.43 4.51 10.49
CA LEU A 128 -3.75 4.03 11.85
C LEU A 128 -2.58 3.19 12.43
N PRO A 129 -2.56 2.83 13.74
CA PRO A 129 -1.44 2.13 14.37
C PRO A 129 -1.14 0.70 13.83
N THR A 130 0.14 0.32 13.77
CA THR A 130 0.66 -0.75 12.86
C THR A 130 0.48 -2.24 13.25
N SER A 131 0.99 -3.14 12.38
CA SER A 131 0.81 -4.60 12.29
C SER A 131 2.04 -5.29 11.66
N GLY A 132 2.35 -6.53 12.08
CA GLY A 132 3.33 -7.43 11.43
C GLY A 132 2.65 -8.39 10.45
N THR A 133 3.28 -8.73 9.32
CA THR A 133 2.62 -9.43 8.19
C THR A 133 3.63 -10.29 7.42
N VAL A 134 3.17 -11.40 6.85
CA VAL A 134 3.92 -12.24 5.89
C VAL A 134 3.25 -12.21 4.52
N SER A 135 4.04 -12.18 3.44
CA SER A 135 3.57 -12.29 2.06
C SER A 135 4.45 -13.23 1.25
N PHE A 136 3.88 -13.80 0.18
CA PHE A 136 4.62 -14.50 -0.86
C PHE A 136 3.89 -14.33 -2.19
N GLN A 137 4.62 -14.52 -3.29
CA GLN A 137 4.10 -14.37 -4.65
C GLN A 137 4.43 -15.64 -5.44
N VAL A 138 3.52 -16.05 -6.32
CA VAL A 138 3.73 -17.20 -7.21
C VAL A 138 3.20 -16.85 -8.59
N VAL A 139 3.99 -17.16 -9.62
CA VAL A 139 3.57 -17.16 -11.02
C VAL A 139 4.04 -18.47 -11.63
N ASP A 140 3.15 -19.21 -12.29
CA ASP A 140 3.51 -20.46 -12.97
C ASP A 140 3.77 -20.25 -14.48
N LYS A 141 4.18 -21.33 -15.16
CA LYS A 141 4.48 -21.34 -16.61
C LYS A 141 3.29 -20.97 -17.50
N ASP A 142 2.06 -21.13 -17.01
CA ASP A 142 0.83 -20.78 -17.73
C ASP A 142 0.36 -19.37 -17.33
N GLN A 143 1.21 -18.62 -16.62
CA GLN A 143 1.00 -17.28 -16.08
C GLN A 143 -0.16 -17.20 -15.09
N ASN A 144 -0.57 -18.30 -14.46
CA ASN A 144 -1.45 -18.21 -13.29
C ASN A 144 -0.67 -17.53 -12.16
N ALA A 145 -1.29 -16.51 -11.56
CA ALA A 145 -0.62 -15.64 -10.61
C ALA A 145 -1.35 -15.55 -9.27
N LEU A 146 -0.57 -15.52 -8.20
CA LEU A 146 -1.04 -15.35 -6.83
C LEU A 146 -0.20 -14.32 -6.11
N SER A 147 -0.84 -13.24 -5.67
CA SER A 147 -0.33 -12.38 -4.61
C SER A 147 -1.02 -12.75 -3.31
N PHE A 148 -0.29 -13.33 -2.36
CA PHE A 148 -0.85 -13.80 -1.10
C PHE A 148 -0.23 -13.07 0.09
N VAL A 149 -1.07 -12.66 1.03
CA VAL A 149 -0.66 -11.98 2.24
C VAL A 149 -1.50 -12.45 3.43
N ASN A 150 -0.85 -12.79 4.55
CA ASN A 150 -1.51 -13.26 5.78
C ASN A 150 -0.84 -12.65 7.03
N SER A 151 -1.61 -12.44 8.10
CA SER A 151 -1.15 -11.78 9.32
C SER A 151 -2.09 -12.01 10.50
N ASN A 152 -1.49 -12.21 11.67
CA ASN A 152 -2.15 -12.17 12.97
C ASN A 152 -2.45 -10.75 13.50
N PHE A 153 -2.32 -9.73 12.65
CA PHE A 153 -2.28 -8.31 12.97
C PHE A 153 -0.99 -7.90 13.68
N MET A 154 -0.92 -7.82 15.01
CA MET A 154 0.29 -7.37 15.71
C MET A 154 1.15 -8.55 16.16
N GLY A 155 2.24 -8.85 15.47
CA GLY A 155 3.18 -9.92 15.87
C GLY A 155 2.49 -11.28 16.03
N PHE A 156 2.55 -11.86 17.23
CA PHE A 156 1.85 -13.11 17.57
C PHE A 156 0.33 -12.97 17.69
N GLY A 157 -0.24 -11.80 17.42
CA GLY A 157 -1.66 -11.51 17.55
C GLY A 157 -2.05 -11.22 18.99
N SER A 158 -3.07 -11.91 19.48
CA SER A 158 -3.59 -11.75 20.84
C SER A 158 -2.71 -12.40 21.92
N GLY A 159 -1.77 -13.27 21.52
CA GLY A 159 -1.03 -14.14 22.45
C GLY A 159 -1.86 -15.31 23.01
N ILE A 160 -3.15 -15.40 22.68
CA ILE A 160 -4.01 -16.52 23.08
C ILE A 160 -3.72 -17.72 22.18
N ILE A 161 -3.36 -18.85 22.79
CA ILE A 161 -3.07 -20.11 22.11
C ILE A 161 -4.11 -21.13 22.56
N PRO A 162 -4.96 -21.65 21.67
CA PRO A 162 -5.88 -22.74 22.01
C PRO A 162 -5.11 -23.99 22.45
N SER A 163 -5.58 -24.62 23.53
CA SER A 163 -4.90 -25.77 24.14
C SER A 163 -4.67 -26.90 23.12
N GLY A 164 -3.42 -27.32 22.96
CA GLY A 164 -3.03 -28.41 22.05
C GLY A 164 -2.99 -28.06 20.56
N CYS A 165 -3.28 -26.81 20.16
CA CYS A 165 -3.40 -26.46 18.75
C CYS A 165 -2.11 -25.88 18.11
N GLY A 166 -1.18 -25.34 18.91
CA GLY A 166 0.13 -24.88 18.41
C GLY A 166 0.10 -23.60 17.55
N PHE A 167 -1.01 -22.87 17.50
CA PHE A 167 -1.12 -21.57 16.81
C PHE A 167 -1.71 -20.49 17.73
N SER A 168 -1.37 -19.23 17.47
CA SER A 168 -1.94 -18.09 18.20
C SER A 168 -3.12 -17.47 17.45
N LEU A 169 -4.08 -16.90 18.20
CA LEU A 169 -5.22 -16.20 17.64
C LEU A 169 -4.85 -14.75 17.29
N GLN A 170 -5.30 -14.26 16.14
CA GLN A 170 -5.12 -12.86 15.73
C GLN A 170 -5.73 -11.84 16.72
N ASN A 171 -5.20 -10.62 16.74
CA ASN A 171 -5.81 -9.49 17.46
C ASN A 171 -6.42 -8.43 16.53
N ARG A 172 -6.86 -8.85 15.33
CA ARG A 172 -7.38 -7.99 14.27
C ARG A 172 -8.57 -7.10 14.67
N GLY A 173 -9.33 -7.49 15.69
CA GLY A 173 -10.40 -6.66 16.26
C GLY A 173 -9.93 -5.27 16.74
N PHE A 174 -8.63 -5.09 16.97
CA PHE A 174 -8.03 -3.77 17.25
C PHE A 174 -8.21 -2.76 16.09
N GLY A 175 -8.46 -3.25 14.88
CA GLY A 175 -8.75 -2.40 13.72
C GLY A 175 -10.10 -1.67 13.80
N PHE A 176 -10.99 -1.98 14.75
CA PHE A 176 -12.25 -1.26 14.92
C PHE A 176 -12.08 0.13 15.53
N SER A 177 -12.96 1.06 15.13
CA SER A 177 -13.17 2.32 15.84
C SER A 177 -14.09 2.10 17.05
N LEU A 178 -13.88 2.90 18.10
CA LEU A 178 -14.81 3.02 19.24
C LEU A 178 -15.67 4.28 19.16
N ASP A 179 -15.49 5.12 18.13
CA ASP A 179 -16.37 6.24 17.87
C ASP A 179 -17.70 5.72 17.29
N PRO A 180 -18.84 5.93 17.97
CA PRO A 180 -20.14 5.44 17.52
C PRO A 180 -20.60 6.03 16.18
N LYS A 181 -20.00 7.13 15.72
CA LYS A 181 -20.33 7.77 14.44
C LYS A 181 -19.47 7.29 13.28
N HIS A 182 -18.43 6.51 13.53
CA HIS A 182 -17.49 6.10 12.51
C HIS A 182 -18.01 4.87 11.73
N PRO A 183 -17.90 4.81 10.39
CA PRO A 183 -18.38 3.66 9.61
C PRO A 183 -17.67 2.36 10.00
N ASN A 184 -16.44 2.42 10.50
CA ASN A 184 -15.69 1.28 11.07
C ASN A 184 -15.90 1.08 12.60
N VAL A 185 -17.01 1.53 13.18
CA VAL A 185 -17.36 1.23 14.58
C VAL A 185 -17.49 -0.27 14.83
N LEU A 186 -17.05 -0.75 16.00
CA LEU A 186 -17.20 -2.13 16.46
C LEU A 186 -18.68 -2.55 16.45
N ALA A 187 -18.98 -3.66 15.75
CA ALA A 187 -20.31 -4.26 15.72
C ALA A 187 -20.23 -5.80 15.56
N PRO A 188 -21.23 -6.57 16.02
CA PRO A 188 -21.29 -8.02 15.82
C PRO A 188 -21.31 -8.40 14.32
N GLY A 189 -20.60 -9.47 13.95
CA GLY A 189 -20.57 -9.99 12.57
C GLY A 189 -19.90 -9.08 11.53
N LYS A 190 -19.40 -7.91 11.94
CA LYS A 190 -18.71 -6.95 11.09
C LYS A 190 -17.22 -7.27 10.98
N ARG A 191 -16.60 -6.92 9.85
CA ARG A 191 -15.15 -7.04 9.66
C ARG A 191 -14.46 -5.69 10.00
N PRO A 192 -13.41 -5.68 10.84
CA PRO A 192 -12.68 -4.45 11.16
C PRO A 192 -11.84 -3.97 9.98
N TYR A 193 -11.57 -2.67 9.87
CA TYR A 193 -10.58 -2.14 8.92
C TYR A 193 -9.31 -3.00 8.87
N HIS A 194 -8.91 -3.37 7.66
CA HIS A 194 -7.92 -4.40 7.42
C HIS A 194 -6.66 -3.84 6.77
N THR A 195 -5.51 -4.15 7.35
CA THR A 195 -4.22 -3.67 6.85
C THR A 195 -3.64 -4.54 5.75
N ILE A 196 -4.05 -5.81 5.66
CA ILE A 196 -3.45 -6.74 4.69
C ILE A 196 -3.94 -6.41 3.29
N ILE A 197 -3.01 -6.21 2.36
CA ILE A 197 -3.33 -5.98 0.95
C ILE A 197 -2.38 -6.77 0.03
N PRO A 198 -2.88 -7.76 -0.72
CA PRO A 198 -2.19 -8.27 -1.90
C PRO A 198 -2.31 -7.25 -3.06
N GLY A 199 -1.33 -7.22 -3.96
CA GLY A 199 -1.34 -6.36 -5.12
C GLY A 199 -1.04 -7.13 -6.41
N MET A 200 -1.70 -6.71 -7.49
CA MET A 200 -1.46 -7.23 -8.83
C MET A 200 -1.45 -6.08 -9.82
N LEU A 201 -0.56 -6.16 -10.80
CA LEU A 201 -0.44 -5.23 -11.90
C LEU A 201 -0.82 -5.96 -13.19
N THR A 202 -1.69 -5.38 -14.01
CA THR A 202 -2.00 -5.90 -15.35
C THR A 202 -1.86 -4.81 -16.39
N HIS A 203 -1.63 -5.19 -17.65
CA HIS A 203 -1.71 -4.25 -18.76
C HIS A 203 -3.14 -3.69 -18.88
N ALA A 204 -3.25 -2.38 -19.16
CA ALA A 204 -4.55 -1.71 -19.24
C ALA A 204 -5.22 -1.81 -20.62
N ASP A 205 -4.62 -2.56 -21.55
CA ASP A 205 -5.18 -2.85 -22.86
C ASP A 205 -6.24 -3.97 -22.79
N GLU A 206 -6.71 -4.42 -23.96
CA GLU A 206 -7.75 -5.43 -24.08
C GLU A 206 -7.31 -6.82 -23.61
N SER A 207 -6.00 -7.12 -23.56
CA SER A 207 -5.54 -8.44 -23.14
C SER A 207 -5.64 -8.61 -21.62
N ASN A 208 -5.45 -7.51 -20.87
CA ASN A 208 -5.41 -7.51 -19.41
C ASN A 208 -4.38 -8.51 -18.86
N ASP A 209 -3.31 -8.77 -19.63
CA ASP A 209 -2.27 -9.72 -19.27
C ASP A 209 -1.57 -9.30 -17.98
N LEU A 210 -1.04 -10.29 -17.25
CA LEU A 210 -0.26 -10.06 -16.05
C LEU A 210 0.97 -9.21 -16.36
N TYR A 211 1.09 -8.07 -15.69
CA TYR A 211 2.32 -7.29 -15.69
C TYR A 211 3.24 -7.75 -14.55
N ALA A 212 2.72 -7.76 -13.31
CA ALA A 212 3.45 -8.24 -12.14
C ALA A 212 2.54 -8.56 -10.96
N THR A 213 2.95 -9.48 -10.10
CA THR A 213 2.44 -9.60 -8.73
C THR A 213 3.29 -8.73 -7.80
N ILE A 214 2.67 -7.99 -6.88
CA ILE A 214 3.39 -7.17 -5.90
C ILE A 214 2.86 -7.38 -4.49
N SER A 215 3.76 -7.29 -3.51
CA SER A 215 3.41 -7.10 -2.10
C SER A 215 4.47 -6.23 -1.42
N ASN A 216 4.11 -5.57 -0.32
CA ASN A 216 5.07 -4.90 0.55
C ASN A 216 4.68 -5.00 2.03
N MET A 217 5.07 -6.08 2.71
CA MET A 217 4.68 -6.34 4.10
C MET A 217 5.01 -5.17 5.02
N GLY A 218 4.15 -4.79 5.97
CA GLY A 218 4.50 -3.76 6.97
C GLY A 218 3.35 -2.91 7.47
N GLY A 219 2.18 -3.51 7.73
CA GLY A 219 1.02 -2.76 8.21
C GLY A 219 0.64 -1.65 7.23
N PHE A 220 0.68 -0.40 7.67
CA PHE A 220 0.33 0.77 6.84
C PHE A 220 1.41 1.22 5.86
N MET A 221 2.58 0.59 5.89
CA MET A 221 3.57 0.73 4.82
C MET A 221 3.12 0.00 3.53
N GLN A 222 2.14 -0.91 3.61
CA GLN A 222 1.67 -1.66 2.44
C GLN A 222 1.13 -0.73 1.32
N PRO A 223 0.15 0.17 1.53
CA PRO A 223 -0.33 1.05 0.45
C PRO A 223 0.76 1.98 -0.10
N GLN A 224 1.61 2.49 0.79
CA GLN A 224 2.72 3.38 0.45
C GLN A 224 3.75 2.67 -0.43
N GLY A 225 4.08 1.43 -0.07
CA GLY A 225 4.95 0.56 -0.84
C GLY A 225 4.34 0.18 -2.18
N HIS A 226 3.05 -0.19 -2.24
CA HIS A 226 2.39 -0.53 -3.49
C HIS A 226 2.40 0.63 -4.48
N MET A 227 2.14 1.87 -4.02
CA MET A 227 2.26 3.06 -4.87
C MET A 227 3.73 3.26 -5.33
N GLN A 228 4.69 3.26 -4.40
CA GLN A 228 6.11 3.47 -4.73
C GLN A 228 6.65 2.41 -5.71
N LEU A 229 6.33 1.13 -5.49
CA LEU A 229 6.72 0.02 -6.37
C LEU A 229 6.06 0.13 -7.74
N THR A 230 4.79 0.55 -7.80
CA THR A 230 4.09 0.75 -9.09
C THR A 230 4.75 1.89 -9.88
N VAL A 231 5.08 3.00 -9.24
CA VAL A 231 5.81 4.10 -9.89
C VAL A 231 7.22 3.67 -10.33
N ALA A 232 7.93 2.88 -9.52
CA ALA A 232 9.26 2.36 -9.86
C ALA A 232 9.23 1.45 -11.09
N LEU A 233 8.33 0.46 -11.11
CA LEU A 233 8.20 -0.50 -12.21
C LEU A 233 7.66 0.16 -13.49
N VAL A 234 6.55 0.91 -13.37
CA VAL A 234 5.80 1.41 -14.53
C VAL A 234 6.25 2.81 -14.94
N GLY A 235 6.48 3.68 -13.96
CA GLY A 235 6.90 5.05 -14.21
C GLY A 235 8.36 5.12 -14.66
N CYS A 236 9.26 4.41 -13.97
CA CYS A 236 10.70 4.46 -14.21
C CYS A 236 11.26 3.28 -15.00
N GLY A 237 10.46 2.26 -15.29
CA GLY A 237 10.90 1.07 -16.04
C GLY A 237 11.91 0.20 -15.30
N MET A 238 11.97 0.29 -13.96
CA MET A 238 12.90 -0.51 -13.16
C MET A 238 12.57 -1.99 -13.23
N ASP A 239 13.59 -2.85 -13.20
CA ASP A 239 13.38 -4.28 -12.99
C ASP A 239 12.91 -4.57 -11.54
N PRO A 240 12.37 -5.78 -11.27
CA PRO A 240 11.84 -6.13 -9.95
C PRO A 240 12.82 -5.96 -8.80
N GLN A 241 14.07 -6.36 -8.94
CA GLN A 241 15.03 -6.27 -7.85
C GLN A 241 15.44 -4.81 -7.63
N ARG A 242 15.65 -4.06 -8.71
CA ARG A 242 15.96 -2.63 -8.65
C ARG A 242 14.84 -1.82 -7.98
N ALA A 243 13.59 -2.09 -8.32
CA ALA A 243 12.41 -1.47 -7.70
C ALA A 243 12.31 -1.78 -6.20
N VAL A 244 12.63 -3.02 -5.81
CA VAL A 244 12.62 -3.47 -4.42
C VAL A 244 13.75 -2.82 -3.61
N ASP A 245 14.96 -2.75 -4.16
CA ASP A 245 16.13 -2.21 -3.45
C ASP A 245 16.09 -0.69 -3.32
N HIS A 246 15.34 -0.01 -4.20
CA HIS A 246 15.22 1.43 -4.21
C HIS A 246 14.82 2.00 -2.82
N PRO A 247 15.46 3.10 -2.37
CA PRO A 247 15.09 3.77 -1.12
C PRO A 247 13.62 4.19 -1.07
N ARG A 248 13.00 4.06 0.10
CA ARG A 248 11.57 4.35 0.32
C ARG A 248 11.34 5.44 1.34
N PHE A 249 10.15 6.04 1.29
CA PHE A 249 9.59 6.78 2.40
C PHE A 249 8.46 6.00 3.08
N CYS A 250 8.20 6.34 4.35
CA CYS A 250 7.10 5.82 5.12
C CYS A 250 6.53 6.93 6.04
N ILE A 251 5.28 7.31 5.81
CA ILE A 251 4.49 8.12 6.74
C ILE A 251 4.16 7.21 7.93
N ALA A 252 4.77 7.51 9.08
CA ALA A 252 4.55 6.79 10.32
C ALA A 252 3.09 6.93 10.79
N ASP A 253 2.64 5.97 11.60
CA ASP A 253 1.28 5.95 12.10
C ASP A 253 0.94 7.16 12.98
N GLY A 254 -0.36 7.35 13.22
CA GLY A 254 -0.91 8.45 14.01
C GLY A 254 -0.42 8.53 15.46
N THR A 255 0.42 7.61 15.96
CA THR A 255 1.07 7.77 17.27
C THR A 255 2.26 8.73 17.24
N GLN A 256 2.80 9.02 16.04
CA GLN A 256 3.99 9.87 15.84
C GLN A 256 3.69 11.15 15.05
N ALA A 257 2.45 11.68 15.14
CA ALA A 257 2.03 12.90 14.43
C ALA A 257 2.28 12.87 12.90
N GLY A 258 2.36 11.67 12.30
CA GLY A 258 2.56 11.50 10.87
C GLY A 258 3.93 11.93 10.37
N THR A 259 4.98 11.76 11.18
CA THR A 259 6.39 11.89 10.75
C THR A 259 6.64 11.07 9.48
N VAL A 260 7.34 11.65 8.51
CA VAL A 260 7.79 10.96 7.31
C VAL A 260 9.18 10.39 7.58
N LEU A 261 9.27 9.08 7.72
CA LEU A 261 10.53 8.36 7.77
C LEU A 261 11.09 8.25 6.36
N ILE A 262 12.38 8.56 6.18
CA ILE A 262 13.09 8.43 4.92
C ILE A 262 14.26 7.48 5.09
N GLU A 263 14.36 6.52 4.19
CA GLU A 263 15.47 5.58 4.16
C GLU A 263 16.78 6.24 3.77
N ASP A 264 17.90 5.62 4.12
CA ASP A 264 19.20 6.02 3.57
C ASP A 264 19.22 5.88 2.03
N GLY A 265 20.03 6.72 1.37
CA GLY A 265 20.14 6.75 -0.09
C GLY A 265 19.33 7.84 -0.79
N PHE A 266 18.91 8.90 -0.09
CA PHE A 266 18.49 10.17 -0.72
C PHE A 266 19.57 11.22 -0.52
N ASP A 267 19.74 12.13 -1.48
CA ASP A 267 20.75 13.18 -1.40
C ASP A 267 20.34 14.21 -0.31
N ASP A 268 21.30 14.71 0.46
CA ASP A 268 21.05 15.63 1.58
C ASP A 268 20.29 16.89 1.14
N GLU A 269 20.58 17.38 -0.08
CA GLU A 269 19.89 18.52 -0.66
C GLU A 269 18.40 18.24 -0.87
N VAL A 270 18.04 17.05 -1.37
CA VAL A 270 16.65 16.63 -1.51
C VAL A 270 15.97 16.59 -0.14
N LEU A 271 16.63 15.98 0.85
CA LEU A 271 16.08 15.89 2.21
C LEU A 271 15.83 17.27 2.82
N GLN A 272 16.74 18.22 2.59
CA GLN A 272 16.59 19.59 3.04
C GLN A 272 15.42 20.29 2.33
N GLN A 273 15.31 20.17 1.00
CA GLN A 273 14.19 20.73 0.24
C GLN A 273 12.83 20.20 0.72
N ILE A 274 12.74 18.93 1.08
CA ILE A 274 11.50 18.35 1.62
C ILE A 274 11.17 18.90 3.02
N LYS A 275 12.18 19.08 3.89
CA LYS A 275 12.01 19.75 5.20
C LYS A 275 11.56 21.19 5.04
N ASP A 276 12.13 21.92 4.09
CA ASP A 276 11.80 23.33 3.83
C ASP A 276 10.35 23.50 3.35
N LYS A 277 9.81 22.49 2.65
CA LYS A 277 8.37 22.40 2.31
C LYS A 277 7.48 22.11 3.52
N GLY A 278 8.02 21.92 4.71
CA GLY A 278 7.27 21.76 5.96
C GLY A 278 6.91 20.32 6.33
N HIS A 279 7.49 19.32 5.67
CA HIS A 279 7.33 17.92 6.08
C HIS A 279 8.09 17.65 7.37
N ASN A 280 7.41 17.12 8.39
CA ASN A 280 8.05 16.60 9.59
C ASN A 280 8.79 15.30 9.25
N MET A 281 10.10 15.37 9.01
CA MET A 281 10.89 14.25 8.51
C MET A 281 11.92 13.71 9.49
N GLN A 282 12.11 12.40 9.45
CA GLN A 282 13.25 11.72 10.05
C GLN A 282 13.94 10.86 8.98
N GLY A 283 15.09 11.33 8.49
CA GLY A 283 15.86 10.65 7.45
C GLY A 283 16.99 9.77 7.98
N GLY A 284 17.70 9.12 7.06
CA GLY A 284 18.91 8.34 7.36
C GLY A 284 18.60 7.05 8.11
N VAL A 285 17.45 6.42 7.86
CA VAL A 285 17.14 5.12 8.45
C VAL A 285 17.88 4.03 7.69
N PHE A 286 18.85 3.37 8.34
CA PHE A 286 19.72 2.34 7.76
C PHE A 286 19.72 1.03 8.57
N GLY A 287 20.37 -0.01 8.03
CA GLY A 287 20.52 -1.31 8.69
C GLY A 287 19.18 -2.00 9.01
N PHE A 288 19.09 -2.66 10.17
CA PHE A 288 17.88 -3.37 10.60
C PHE A 288 16.66 -2.46 10.82
N SER A 289 16.88 -1.17 11.07
CA SER A 289 15.81 -0.18 11.22
C SER A 289 15.04 0.05 9.93
N ARG A 290 15.58 -0.37 8.76
CA ARG A 290 14.90 -0.31 7.46
C ARG A 290 13.63 -1.19 7.41
N SER A 291 13.42 -2.08 8.38
CA SER A 291 12.20 -2.91 8.48
C SER A 291 10.90 -2.10 8.51
N VAL A 292 10.94 -0.82 8.90
CA VAL A 292 9.79 0.11 8.86
C VAL A 292 9.30 0.44 7.45
N PHE A 293 10.16 0.29 6.42
CA PHE A 293 9.82 0.50 5.00
C PHE A 293 9.22 -0.74 4.32
N GLY A 294 8.96 -1.76 5.13
CA GLY A 294 8.36 -2.98 4.69
C GLY A 294 9.29 -3.88 3.89
N LYS A 295 8.72 -4.98 3.41
CA LYS A 295 9.44 -6.09 2.79
C LYS A 295 8.69 -6.49 1.54
N ALA A 296 9.22 -6.11 0.39
CA ALA A 296 8.59 -6.30 -0.89
C ALA A 296 8.93 -7.65 -1.54
N GLN A 297 7.98 -8.19 -2.29
CA GLN A 297 8.16 -9.37 -3.13
C GLN A 297 7.46 -9.08 -4.46
N ILE A 298 8.17 -9.27 -5.57
CA ILE A 298 7.69 -8.96 -6.91
C ILE A 298 8.03 -10.12 -7.85
N ILE A 299 7.07 -10.51 -8.68
CA ILE A 299 7.30 -11.34 -9.87
C ILE A 299 6.66 -10.60 -11.04
N LYS A 300 7.47 -10.21 -12.02
CA LYS A 300 7.08 -9.49 -13.24
C LYS A 300 7.20 -10.41 -14.44
N VAL A 301 6.27 -10.30 -15.37
CA VAL A 301 6.34 -10.97 -16.66
C VAL A 301 6.94 -10.00 -17.68
N ASP A 302 7.94 -10.45 -18.43
CA ASP A 302 8.38 -9.76 -19.63
C ASP A 302 7.43 -10.13 -20.78
N ARG A 303 6.72 -9.14 -21.35
CA ARG A 303 5.67 -9.41 -22.33
C ARG A 303 6.19 -9.94 -23.66
N GLU A 304 7.42 -9.59 -24.05
CA GLU A 304 7.98 -9.99 -25.34
C GLU A 304 8.58 -11.40 -25.29
N THR A 305 9.21 -11.73 -24.17
CA THR A 305 9.97 -12.98 -24.00
C THR A 305 9.25 -14.01 -23.12
N GLU A 306 8.17 -13.62 -22.44
CA GLU A 306 7.43 -14.38 -21.42
C GLU A 306 8.28 -14.79 -20.21
N VAL A 307 9.49 -14.23 -20.07
CA VAL A 307 10.39 -14.54 -18.96
C VAL A 307 9.87 -13.93 -17.67
N LEU A 308 9.91 -14.72 -16.59
CA LEU A 308 9.57 -14.28 -15.25
C LEU A 308 10.80 -13.68 -14.56
N TRP A 309 10.67 -12.43 -14.12
CA TRP A 309 11.69 -11.71 -13.36
C TRP A 309 11.20 -11.54 -11.92
N ALA A 310 12.03 -11.86 -10.94
CA ALA A 310 11.63 -11.79 -9.55
C ALA A 310 12.60 -10.95 -8.70
N GLY A 311 12.04 -10.22 -7.75
CA GLY A 311 12.78 -9.41 -6.78
C GLY A 311 12.32 -9.70 -5.37
N SER A 312 13.28 -9.90 -4.45
CA SER A 312 13.02 -10.15 -3.03
C SER A 312 13.75 -9.12 -2.19
N ASP A 313 13.08 -8.58 -1.18
CA ASP A 313 13.60 -7.46 -0.39
C ASP A 313 14.70 -7.84 0.58
N GLY A 314 15.88 -7.23 0.41
CA GLY A 314 17.04 -7.43 1.29
C GLY A 314 16.89 -6.83 2.69
N ARG A 315 15.77 -6.16 3.02
CA ARG A 315 15.47 -5.65 4.38
C ARG A 315 15.04 -6.75 5.35
N SER A 316 14.85 -7.99 4.88
CA SER A 316 14.59 -9.17 5.71
C SER A 316 15.07 -10.44 5.02
N ASP A 317 15.17 -11.53 5.77
CA ASP A 317 15.34 -12.86 5.18
C ASP A 317 14.18 -13.16 4.22
N GLY A 318 14.50 -13.65 3.03
CA GLY A 318 13.59 -13.91 1.93
C GLY A 318 14.38 -14.32 0.69
N CYS A 319 13.70 -14.85 -0.32
CA CYS A 319 14.34 -15.22 -1.57
C CYS A 319 13.36 -15.19 -2.75
N ALA A 320 13.92 -14.98 -3.94
CA ALA A 320 13.27 -15.26 -5.21
C ALA A 320 13.83 -16.58 -5.74
N MET A 321 12.95 -17.48 -6.18
CA MET A 321 13.32 -18.80 -6.69
C MET A 321 12.51 -19.11 -7.96
N GLY A 322 13.15 -19.71 -8.96
CA GLY A 322 12.53 -20.18 -10.20
C GLY A 322 12.84 -21.65 -10.46
N TYR A 323 12.10 -22.26 -11.37
CA TYR A 323 12.26 -23.65 -11.81
C TYR A 323 11.97 -23.79 -13.30
#